data_AF-A0A151AJ99-F1
#
_entry.id   AF-A0A151AJ99-F1
#
_cell.length_a   1.000
_cell.length_b   1.000
_cell.length_c   1.000
_cell.angle_alpha   90.00
_cell.angle_beta   90.00
_cell.angle_gamma   90.00
#
_symmetry.space_group_name_H-M   'P 1'
#
loop_
_entity.id
_entity.type
_entity.pdbx_description
1 polymer ?
#
loop_
_entity_poly.entity_id
_entity_poly.type
_entity_poly.pdbx_seq_one_letter_code
_entity_poly.pdbx_strand_id
1 'polypeptide(L)'
;MAGQVVGALSIPPLSDRLSARRPAVVLSGVLVTTGTLVLLAAETALVIAALGIIAVGIGLGGVGPLLRAIPVELEGIGPGLTATAVGFVFAVGELGGFLGPFLVGSLLDLTGSFAPGLTVIALAGLAIAAAGWRMTGVDP
;
A
#
# COMPACT_ATOMS: atom_id res chain seq x y z
N MET A 1 -4.98 0.93 13.39
CA MET A 1 -4.78 -0.52 13.52
C MET A 1 -5.99 -1.35 13.06
N ALA A 2 -7.22 -1.06 13.51
CA ALA A 2 -8.41 -1.84 13.12
C ALA A 2 -8.56 -2.04 11.60
N GLY A 3 -8.47 -0.97 10.80
CA GLY A 3 -8.56 -1.07 9.33
C GLY A 3 -7.47 -1.96 8.70
N GLN A 4 -6.25 -1.94 9.24
CA GLN A 4 -5.14 -2.75 8.74
C GLN A 4 -5.33 -4.24 9.01
N VAL A 5 -5.84 -4.58 10.20
CA VAL A 5 -6.20 -5.95 10.54
C VAL A 5 -7.31 -6.44 9.62
N VAL A 6 -8.35 -5.62 9.40
CA VAL A 6 -9.44 -5.95 8.46
C VAL A 6 -8.87 -6.20 7.06
N GLY A 7 -8.08 -5.28 6.51
CA GLY A 7 -7.51 -5.41 5.17
C GLY A 7 -6.62 -6.65 5.01
N ALA A 8 -5.77 -6.94 6.00
CA ALA A 8 -4.89 -8.10 5.97
C ALA A 8 -5.65 -9.44 6.02
N LEU A 9 -6.82 -9.47 6.69
CA LEU A 9 -7.63 -10.67 6.83
C LEU A 9 -8.66 -10.85 5.71
N SER A 10 -9.01 -9.80 4.98
CA SER A 10 -10.03 -9.87 3.92
C SER A 10 -9.44 -9.84 2.51
N ILE A 11 -8.50 -8.92 2.20
CA ILE A 11 -8.04 -8.72 0.82
C ILE A 11 -7.25 -9.93 0.29
N PRO A 12 -6.22 -10.46 0.97
CA PRO A 12 -5.45 -11.58 0.46
C PRO A 12 -6.27 -12.87 0.31
N PRO A 13 -7.05 -13.33 1.31
CA PRO A 13 -7.85 -14.55 1.14
C PRO A 13 -8.91 -14.46 0.05
N LEU A 14 -9.50 -13.27 -0.16
CA LEU A 14 -10.46 -13.05 -1.23
C LEU A 14 -9.77 -13.04 -2.59
N SER A 15 -8.58 -12.44 -2.67
CA SER A 15 -7.73 -12.46 -3.86
C SER A 15 -7.32 -13.87 -4.24
N ASP A 16 -6.88 -14.69 -3.28
CA ASP A 16 -6.45 -16.06 -3.52
C ASP A 16 -7.62 -16.94 -3.98
N ARG A 17 -8.82 -16.75 -3.43
CA ARG A 17 -10.03 -17.49 -3.85
C ARG A 17 -10.52 -17.13 -5.24
N LEU A 18 -10.28 -15.90 -5.68
CA LEU A 18 -10.74 -15.39 -6.97
C LEU A 18 -9.63 -15.38 -8.03
N SER A 19 -8.43 -15.89 -7.70
CA SER A 19 -7.21 -15.77 -8.52
C SER A 19 -6.98 -14.35 -9.03
N ALA A 20 -7.26 -13.36 -8.18
CA ALA A 20 -7.47 -11.97 -8.56
C ALA A 20 -6.38 -11.06 -7.96
N ARG A 21 -5.11 -11.43 -8.14
CA ARG A 21 -3.97 -10.74 -7.51
C ARG A 21 -3.77 -9.33 -8.02
N ARG A 22 -3.83 -9.14 -9.34
CA ARG A 22 -3.74 -7.79 -9.94
C ARG A 22 -4.81 -6.84 -9.39
N PRO A 23 -6.13 -7.15 -9.46
CA PRO A 23 -7.15 -6.24 -8.96
C PRO A 23 -7.08 -6.05 -7.43
N ALA A 24 -6.56 -7.01 -6.66
CA ALA A 24 -6.35 -6.83 -5.23
C ALA A 24 -5.28 -5.76 -4.93
N VAL A 25 -4.13 -5.79 -5.63
CA VAL A 25 -3.09 -4.76 -5.50
C VAL A 25 -3.60 -3.40 -5.96
N VAL A 26 -4.34 -3.36 -7.08
CA VAL A 26 -4.95 -2.13 -7.60
C VAL A 26 -5.93 -1.55 -6.57
N LEU A 27 -6.85 -2.37 -6.06
CA LEU A 27 -7.84 -1.95 -5.06
C LEU A 27 -7.17 -1.39 -3.80
N SER A 28 -6.15 -2.06 -3.29
CA SER A 28 -5.41 -1.58 -2.12
C SER A 28 -4.72 -0.24 -2.39
N GLY A 29 -4.08 -0.06 -3.55
CA GLY A 29 -3.47 1.22 -3.93
C GLY A 29 -4.51 2.35 -4.07
N VAL A 30 -5.68 2.04 -4.64
CA VAL A 30 -6.82 2.97 -4.74
C VAL A 30 -7.34 3.35 -3.36
N LEU A 31 -7.48 2.39 -2.43
CA LEU A 31 -7.92 2.64 -1.06
C LEU A 31 -6.94 3.54 -0.29
N VAL A 32 -5.63 3.30 -0.44
CA VAL A 32 -4.61 4.19 0.15
C VAL A 32 -4.73 5.59 -0.44
N THR A 33 -4.76 5.71 -1.77
CA THR A 33 -4.85 7.02 -2.45
C THR A 33 -6.09 7.79 -2.02
N THR A 34 -7.27 7.18 -2.16
CA THR A 34 -8.55 7.83 -1.87
C THR A 34 -8.71 8.13 -0.39
N GLY A 35 -8.30 7.21 0.50
CA GLY A 35 -8.31 7.45 1.94
C GLY A 35 -7.41 8.61 2.35
N THR A 36 -6.24 8.77 1.72
CA THR A 36 -5.34 9.90 1.95
C THR A 36 -5.89 11.20 1.38
N LEU A 37 -6.54 11.19 0.21
CA LEU A 37 -7.23 12.36 -0.34
C LEU A 37 -8.39 12.82 0.56
N VAL A 38 -9.15 11.87 1.10
CA VAL A 38 -10.21 12.16 2.09
C VAL A 38 -9.62 12.81 3.34
N LEU A 39 -8.44 12.35 3.80
CA LEU A 39 -7.74 12.98 4.92
C LEU A 39 -7.30 14.41 4.64
N LEU A 40 -6.81 14.69 3.43
CA LEU A 40 -6.48 16.05 3.00
C LEU A 40 -7.70 16.97 2.99
N ALA A 41 -8.88 16.46 2.65
CA ALA A 41 -10.12 17.22 2.58
C ALA A 41 -10.90 17.28 3.92
N ALA A 42 -10.49 16.53 4.94
CA ALA A 42 -11.27 16.36 6.16
C ALA A 42 -11.32 17.61 7.05
N GLU A 43 -10.38 18.56 6.89
CA GLU A 43 -10.23 19.76 7.73
C GLU A 43 -10.41 19.47 9.24
N THR A 44 -11.58 19.77 9.81
CA THR A 44 -11.94 19.53 11.23
C THR A 44 -12.99 18.43 11.44
N ALA A 45 -13.50 17.82 10.35
CA ALA A 45 -14.52 16.79 10.41
C ALA A 45 -13.93 15.44 10.83
N LEU A 46 -13.92 15.19 12.14
CA LEU A 46 -13.35 13.98 12.75
C LEU A 46 -13.87 12.68 12.11
N VAL A 47 -15.15 12.62 11.77
CA VAL A 47 -15.77 11.44 11.12
C VAL A 47 -15.17 11.18 9.73
N ILE A 48 -14.97 12.25 8.94
CA ILE A 48 -14.39 12.14 7.59
C ILE A 48 -12.93 11.71 7.69
N ALA A 49 -12.17 12.28 8.62
CA ALA A 49 -10.80 11.87 8.90
C ALA A 49 -10.72 10.39 9.33
N ALA A 50 -11.63 9.94 10.20
CA ALA A 50 -11.68 8.54 10.64
C ALA A 50 -11.95 7.59 9.47
N LEU A 51 -12.88 7.93 8.56
CA LEU A 51 -13.14 7.14 7.36
C LEU A 51 -11.91 7.05 6.45
N GLY A 52 -11.20 8.17 6.25
CA GLY A 52 -9.95 8.20 5.50
C GLY A 52 -8.87 7.30 6.11
N ILE A 53 -8.67 7.36 7.43
CA ILE A 53 -7.71 6.51 8.17
C ILE A 53 -8.06 5.04 8.03
N ILE A 54 -9.35 4.68 8.13
CA ILE A 54 -9.81 3.30 7.98
C ILE A 54 -9.52 2.80 6.56
N ALA A 55 -9.85 3.59 5.54
CA ALA A 55 -9.59 3.25 4.14
C ALA A 55 -8.09 3.03 3.86
N VAL A 56 -7.23 3.95 4.31
CA VAL A 56 -5.77 3.81 4.22
C VAL A 56 -5.31 2.53 4.94
N GLY A 57 -5.83 2.29 6.15
CA GLY A 57 -5.53 1.10 6.92
C GLY A 57 -5.85 -0.19 6.16
N ILE A 58 -7.06 -0.30 5.59
CA ILE A 58 -7.49 -1.46 4.81
C ILE A 58 -6.58 -1.66 3.60
N GLY A 59 -6.27 -0.59 2.86
CA GLY A 59 -5.38 -0.66 1.70
C GLY A 59 -3.98 -1.17 2.06
N LEU A 60 -3.35 -0.59 3.08
CA LEU A 60 -2.03 -1.03 3.58
C LEU A 60 -2.05 -2.45 4.13
N GLY A 61 -3.14 -2.83 4.81
CA GLY A 61 -3.35 -4.18 5.33
C GLY A 61 -3.39 -5.22 4.22
N GLY A 62 -4.03 -4.91 3.09
CA GLY A 62 -4.10 -5.81 1.94
C GLY A 62 -2.79 -5.93 1.15
N VAL A 63 -2.10 -4.81 0.90
CA VAL A 63 -0.85 -4.81 0.12
C VAL A 63 0.29 -5.54 0.81
N GLY A 64 0.39 -5.46 2.14
CA GLY A 64 1.51 -6.07 2.88
C GLY A 64 1.68 -7.58 2.64
N PRO A 65 0.64 -8.41 2.82
CA PRO A 65 0.70 -9.84 2.50
C PRO A 65 0.88 -10.12 1.01
N LEU A 66 0.20 -9.38 0.13
CA LEU A 66 0.31 -9.56 -1.31
C LEU A 66 1.74 -9.34 -1.82
N LEU A 67 2.42 -8.28 -1.36
CA LEU A 67 3.81 -7.99 -1.72
C LEU A 67 4.79 -9.10 -1.32
N ARG A 68 4.48 -9.88 -0.29
CA ARG A 68 5.31 -11.02 0.13
C ARG A 68 5.05 -12.27 -0.70
N ALA A 69 3.82 -12.45 -1.20
CA ALA A 69 3.44 -13.61 -1.98
C ALA A 69 3.81 -13.48 -3.47
N ILE A 70 3.68 -12.28 -4.05
CA ILE A 70 3.92 -12.02 -5.49
C ILE A 70 5.30 -12.51 -5.98
N PRO A 71 6.43 -12.26 -5.29
CA PRO A 71 7.75 -12.70 -5.77
C PRO A 71 7.90 -14.22 -5.91
N VAL A 72 7.11 -14.99 -5.15
CA VAL A 72 7.15 -16.46 -5.19
C VAL A 72 6.40 -17.00 -6.41
N GLU A 73 5.40 -16.26 -6.89
CA GLU A 73 4.48 -16.69 -7.95
C GLU A 73 4.86 -16.16 -9.32
N LEU A 74 5.74 -15.17 -9.39
CA LEU A 74 6.24 -14.63 -10.65
C LEU A 74 7.05 -15.71 -11.39
N GLU A 75 6.51 -16.16 -12.53
CA GLU A 75 7.11 -17.21 -13.38
C GLU A 75 8.57 -16.93 -13.76
N GLY A 76 8.95 -15.65 -13.88
CA GLY A 76 10.28 -15.23 -14.31
C GLY A 76 11.40 -15.27 -13.24
N ILE A 77 11.08 -15.47 -11.96
CA ILE A 77 12.08 -15.45 -10.88
C ILE A 77 12.67 -16.86 -10.65
N GLY A 78 11.81 -17.88 -10.68
CA GLY A 78 12.19 -19.28 -10.42
C GLY A 78 12.67 -19.54 -8.98
N PRO A 79 12.78 -20.82 -8.56
CA PRO A 79 13.02 -21.18 -7.15
C PRO A 79 14.36 -20.70 -6.59
N GLY A 80 15.39 -20.56 -7.45
CA GLY A 80 16.74 -20.18 -7.04
C GLY A 80 16.90 -18.70 -6.68
N LEU A 81 15.99 -17.82 -7.15
CA LEU A 81 16.05 -16.37 -6.90
C LEU A 81 14.93 -15.87 -5.99
N THR A 82 13.96 -16.72 -5.62
CA THR A 82 12.82 -16.34 -4.78
C THR A 82 13.25 -15.71 -3.45
N ALA A 83 14.23 -16.29 -2.77
CA ALA A 83 14.72 -15.76 -1.49
C ALA A 83 15.32 -14.35 -1.65
N THR A 84 16.10 -14.13 -2.72
CA THR A 84 16.68 -12.83 -3.05
C THR A 84 15.60 -11.81 -3.40
N ALA A 85 14.60 -12.21 -4.19
CA ALA A 85 13.50 -11.32 -4.57
C ALA A 85 12.65 -10.90 -3.37
N VAL A 86 12.30 -11.85 -2.49
CA VAL A 86 11.58 -11.56 -1.24
C VAL A 86 12.44 -10.67 -0.34
N GLY A 87 13.72 -10.99 -0.15
CA GLY A 87 14.64 -10.19 0.66
C GLY A 87 14.78 -8.76 0.13
N PHE A 88 14.85 -8.57 -1.19
CA PHE A 88 14.88 -7.25 -1.82
C PHE A 88 13.60 -6.45 -1.55
N VAL A 89 12.42 -7.05 -1.70
CA VAL A 89 11.14 -6.40 -1.38
C VAL A 89 11.10 -5.96 0.08
N PHE A 90 11.54 -6.81 1.01
CA PHE A 90 11.63 -6.44 2.43
C PHE A 90 12.63 -5.31 2.68
N ALA A 91 13.82 -5.35 2.09
CA ALA A 91 14.81 -4.29 2.25
C ALA A 91 14.27 -2.93 1.80
N VAL A 92 13.58 -2.89 0.65
CA VAL A 92 12.90 -1.67 0.17
C VAL A 92 11.80 -1.23 1.13
N GLY A 93 11.02 -2.18 1.66
CA GLY A 93 9.97 -1.93 2.65
C GLY A 93 10.51 -1.31 3.94
N GLU A 94 11.60 -1.85 4.49
CA GLU A 94 12.25 -1.33 5.70
C GLU A 94 12.86 0.04 5.46
N LEU A 95 13.48 0.28 4.29
CA LEU A 95 13.97 1.61 3.90
C LEU A 95 12.82 2.62 3.82
N GLY A 96 11.69 2.25 3.23
CA GLY A 96 10.49 3.10 3.19
C GLY A 96 9.92 3.36 4.58
N GLY A 97 9.88 2.35 5.43
CA GLY A 97 9.43 2.46 6.82
C GLY A 97 10.33 3.36 7.68
N PHE A 98 11.64 3.32 7.42
CA PHE A 98 12.61 4.22 8.05
C PHE A 98 12.51 5.64 7.50
N LEU A 99 12.58 5.82 6.18
CA LEU A 99 12.65 7.14 5.55
C LEU A 99 11.31 7.90 5.54
N GLY A 100 10.18 7.19 5.53
CA GLY A 100 8.84 7.78 5.45
C GLY A 100 8.56 8.84 6.52
N PRO A 101 8.75 8.54 7.82
CA PRO A 101 8.61 9.50 8.90
C PRO A 101 9.56 10.70 8.78
N PHE A 102 10.83 10.48 8.37
CA PHE A 102 11.78 11.59 8.18
C PHE A 102 11.33 12.52 7.05
N LEU A 103 10.86 11.97 5.93
CA LEU A 103 10.38 12.76 4.80
C LEU A 103 9.14 13.57 5.17
N VAL A 104 8.13 12.93 5.75
CA VAL A 104 6.88 13.60 6.16
C VAL A 104 7.13 14.63 7.26
N GLY A 105 7.97 14.30 8.25
CA GLY A 105 8.36 15.20 9.33
C GLY A 105 9.12 16.42 8.83
N SER A 106 10.12 16.22 7.96
CA SER A 106 10.88 17.34 7.38
C SER A 106 9.98 18.26 6.54
N LEU A 107 9.02 17.70 5.79
CA LEU A 107 8.04 18.49 5.06
C LEU A 107 7.13 19.29 5.99
N LEU A 108 6.73 18.72 7.12
CA LEU A 108 5.99 19.44 8.16
C LEU A 108 6.82 20.60 8.73
N ASP A 109 8.07 20.35 9.09
CA ASP A 109 8.94 21.37 9.68
C ASP A 109 9.22 22.54 8.72
N LEU A 110 9.36 22.24 7.43
CA LEU A 110 9.63 23.26 6.39
C LEU A 110 8.39 24.04 5.96
N THR A 111 7.21 23.43 5.98
CA THR A 111 5.98 24.04 5.42
C THR A 111 4.94 24.44 6.47
N GLY A 112 5.09 23.96 7.71
CA GLY A 112 4.10 24.10 8.77
C GLY A 112 2.81 23.30 8.54
N SER A 113 2.77 22.41 7.55
CA SER A 113 1.56 21.67 7.15
C SER A 113 1.85 20.20 6.84
N PHE A 114 0.89 19.33 7.18
CA PHE A 114 0.93 17.92 6.77
C PHE A 114 0.53 17.70 5.31
N ALA A 115 -0.01 18.72 4.63
CA ALA A 115 -0.52 18.55 3.27
C ALA A 115 0.53 18.00 2.29
N PRO A 116 1.78 18.51 2.22
CA PRO A 116 2.79 17.96 1.32
C PRO A 116 3.15 16.50 1.64
N GLY A 117 3.26 16.15 2.91
CA GLY A 117 3.55 14.78 3.33
C GLY A 117 2.42 13.81 2.98
N LEU A 118 1.17 14.22 3.16
CA LEU A 118 -0.01 13.45 2.75
C LEU A 118 -0.11 13.35 1.22
N THR A 119 0.28 14.37 0.47
CA THR A 119 0.36 14.28 -1.00
C THR A 119 1.36 13.21 -1.44
N VAL A 120 2.54 13.14 -0.80
CA VAL A 120 3.52 12.07 -1.09
C VAL A 120 2.93 10.68 -0.83
N ILE A 121 2.20 10.50 0.27
CA ILE A 121 1.53 9.22 0.59
C ILE A 121 0.46 8.89 -0.45
N ALA A 122 -0.33 9.86 -0.89
CA ALA A 122 -1.33 9.65 -1.95
C ALA A 122 -0.68 9.23 -3.27
N LEU A 123 0.45 9.86 -3.64
CA LEU A 123 1.24 9.48 -4.82
C LEU A 123 1.82 8.08 -4.69
N ALA A 124 2.27 7.67 -3.51
CA ALA A 124 2.71 6.30 -3.26
C ALA A 124 1.56 5.28 -3.43
N GLY A 125 0.36 5.60 -2.96
CA GLY A 125 -0.85 4.81 -3.22
C GLY A 125 -1.16 4.66 -4.71
N LEU A 126 -1.04 5.75 -5.48
CA LEU A 126 -1.21 5.73 -6.93
C LEU A 126 -0.14 4.88 -7.62
N ALA A 127 1.10 4.96 -7.15
CA ALA A 127 2.18 4.13 -7.67
C ALA A 127 1.91 2.63 -7.45
N ILE A 128 1.36 2.25 -6.28
CA ILE A 128 0.93 0.87 -6.00
C ILE A 128 -0.18 0.46 -6.98
N ALA A 129 -1.20 1.30 -7.17
CA ALA A 129 -2.30 0.98 -8.09
C ALA A 129 -1.80 0.84 -9.55
N ALA A 130 -0.93 1.76 -9.99
CA ALA A 130 -0.34 1.71 -11.32
C ALA A 130 0.58 0.49 -11.51
N ALA A 131 1.34 0.11 -10.48
CA ALA A 131 2.16 -1.11 -10.49
C ALA A 131 1.27 -2.35 -10.61
N GLY A 132 0.23 -2.45 -9.78
CA GLY A 132 -0.75 -3.55 -9.83
C GLY A 132 -1.43 -3.69 -11.19
N TRP A 133 -1.75 -2.57 -11.84
CA TRP A 133 -2.33 -2.54 -13.19
C TRP A 133 -1.36 -3.06 -14.26
N ARG A 134 -0.05 -2.79 -14.10
CA ARG A 134 1.00 -3.22 -15.03
C ARG A 134 1.55 -4.61 -14.77
N MET A 135 1.23 -5.24 -13.63
CA MET A 135 1.66 -6.60 -13.35
C MET A 135 1.16 -7.52 -14.46
N THR A 136 2.06 -8.34 -15.02
CA THR A 136 1.77 -9.40 -16.02
C THR A 136 2.47 -10.68 -15.60
N GLY A 137 1.85 -11.86 -15.78
CA GLY A 137 2.44 -13.14 -15.37
C GLY A 137 2.22 -13.53 -13.90
N VAL A 138 1.14 -13.03 -13.29
CA VAL A 138 0.67 -13.39 -11.93
C VAL A 138 -0.79 -13.88 -11.97
N ASP A 139 -1.32 -14.11 -13.17
CA ASP A 139 -2.62 -14.76 -13.37
C ASP A 139 -2.36 -16.25 -13.67
N PRO A 140 -3.21 -17.17 -13.20
CA PRO A 140 -3.06 -18.61 -13.42
C PRO A 140 -3.17 -19.03 -14.90
#